data_AF-A0A3M5E1T7-F1
#
_entry.id   AF-A0A3M5E1T7-F1
#
_cell.length_a   1.000
_cell.length_b   1.000
_cell.length_c   1.000
_cell.angle_alpha   90.00
_cell.angle_beta   90.00
_cell.angle_gamma   90.00
#
_symmetry.space_group_name_H-M   'P 1'
#
loop_
_entity.id
_entity.type
_entity.pdbx_description
1 polymer ?
#
loop_
_entity_poly.entity_id
_entity_poly.type
_entity_poly.pdbx_seq_one_letter_code
_entity_poly.pdbx_strand_id
1 'polypeptide(L)'
;EDGDPQALVEAYTAFHRRLVKLTSNPIFLSVSEQIGSALERSDNLVRRQPEYAEEILQEHDAILRAIRQHDSERASQAMRQHILNEGARLNIDLRLPQV
;
A
#
# COMPACT_ATOMS: atom_id res chain seq x y z
N GLU A 1 3.34 4.63 -25.12
CA GLU A 1 2.07 4.17 -24.54
C GLU A 1 2.02 4.76 -23.15
N ASP A 2 1.37 5.91 -23.01
CA ASP A 2 1.27 6.60 -21.73
C ASP A 2 0.34 5.79 -20.83
N GLY A 3 0.88 5.26 -19.74
CA GLY A 3 0.15 4.40 -18.82
C GLY A 3 -1.08 5.13 -18.28
N ASP A 4 -2.25 4.51 -18.42
CA ASP A 4 -3.53 5.05 -17.93
C ASP A 4 -3.45 5.24 -16.40
N PRO A 5 -3.44 6.49 -15.90
CA PRO A 5 -3.37 6.76 -14.46
C PRO A 5 -4.52 6.12 -13.69
N GLN A 6 -5.67 5.92 -14.33
CA GLN A 6 -6.82 5.26 -13.72
C GLN A 6 -6.60 3.75 -13.56
N ALA A 7 -5.99 3.10 -14.55
CA ALA A 7 -5.60 1.69 -14.45
C ALA A 7 -4.57 1.46 -13.33
N LEU A 8 -3.65 2.41 -13.11
CA LEU A 8 -2.69 2.36 -12.00
C LEU A 8 -3.40 2.43 -10.64
N VAL A 9 -4.35 3.35 -10.47
CA VAL A 9 -5.19 3.45 -9.26
C VAL A 9 -5.93 2.14 -9.00
N GLU A 10 -6.60 1.61 -10.02
CA GLU A 10 -7.42 0.40 -9.89
C GLU A 10 -6.57 -0.81 -9.48
N ALA A 11 -5.40 -0.98 -10.12
CA ALA A 11 -4.46 -2.05 -9.78
C ALA A 11 -3.89 -1.90 -8.36
N TYR A 12 -3.51 -0.68 -7.97
CA TYR A 12 -3.00 -0.35 -6.64
C TYR A 12 -4.01 -0.67 -5.54
N THR A 13 -5.26 -0.24 -5.72
CA THR A 13 -6.34 -0.48 -4.77
C THR A 13 -6.71 -1.96 -4.72
N ALA A 14 -6.74 -2.65 -5.86
CA ALA A 14 -7.03 -4.08 -5.92
C ALA A 14 -5.98 -4.92 -5.15
N PHE A 15 -4.70 -4.55 -5.25
CA PHE A 15 -3.62 -5.18 -4.51
C PHE A 15 -3.83 -5.09 -3.00
N HIS A 16 -4.03 -3.87 -2.48
CA HIS A 16 -4.30 -3.63 -1.07
C HIS A 16 -5.53 -4.40 -0.57
N ARG A 17 -6.64 -4.33 -1.30
CA ARG A 17 -7.86 -5.08 -0.95
C ARG A 17 -7.61 -6.59 -0.90
N ARG A 18 -6.75 -7.13 -1.77
CA ARG A 18 -6.44 -8.56 -1.77
C ARG A 18 -5.59 -8.94 -0.56
N LEU A 19 -4.60 -8.13 -0.19
CA LEU A 19 -3.77 -8.36 0.99
C LEU A 19 -4.60 -8.34 2.27
N VAL A 20 -5.50 -7.37 2.41
CA VAL A 20 -6.35 -7.26 3.59
C VAL A 20 -7.34 -8.43 3.70
N LYS A 21 -7.84 -8.96 2.57
CA LYS A 21 -8.66 -10.19 2.57
C LYS A 21 -7.90 -11.46 3.00
N LEU A 22 -6.57 -11.44 3.00
CA LEU A 22 -5.77 -12.56 3.51
C LEU A 22 -5.61 -12.50 5.03
N THR A 23 -5.91 -11.37 5.69
CA THR A 23 -5.83 -11.31 7.16
C THR A 23 -7.06 -11.98 7.77
N SER A 24 -6.84 -12.84 8.77
CA SER A 24 -7.91 -13.39 9.61
C SER A 24 -8.35 -12.42 10.73
N ASN A 25 -7.80 -11.20 10.77
CA ASN A 25 -8.10 -10.20 11.80
C ASN A 25 -9.13 -9.17 11.29
N PRO A 26 -10.40 -9.24 11.74
CA PRO A 26 -11.47 -8.36 11.27
C PRO A 26 -11.27 -6.88 11.65
N ILE A 27 -10.50 -6.59 12.70
CA ILE A 27 -10.18 -5.20 13.09
C ILE A 27 -9.25 -4.58 12.05
N PHE A 28 -8.24 -5.33 11.61
CA PHE A 28 -7.27 -4.87 10.61
C PHE A 28 -7.95 -4.61 9.25
N LEU A 29 -8.92 -5.44 8.90
CA LEU A 29 -9.78 -5.24 7.72
C LEU A 29 -10.53 -3.91 7.78
N SER A 30 -11.27 -3.67 8.87
CA SER A 30 -12.07 -2.46 9.02
C SER A 30 -11.23 -1.18 9.04
N VAL A 31 -10.06 -1.20 9.67
CA VAL A 31 -9.14 -0.04 9.70
C VAL A 31 -8.54 0.22 8.31
N SER A 32 -8.11 -0.83 7.60
CA SER A 32 -7.53 -0.70 6.26
C SER A 32 -8.54 -0.16 5.25
N GLU A 33 -9.80 -0.59 5.34
CA GLU A 33 -10.89 -0.08 4.47
C GLU A 33 -11.20 1.40 4.74
N GLN A 34 -11.20 1.83 6.01
CA GLN A 34 -11.41 3.22 6.38
C GLN A 34 -10.28 4.13 5.87
N ILE A 35 -9.02 3.68 6.01
CA ILE A 35 -7.85 4.40 5.50
C ILE A 35 -7.92 4.48 3.97
N GLY A 36 -8.14 3.36 3.29
CA GLY A 36 -8.28 3.32 1.83
C GLY A 36 -9.36 4.28 1.33
N SER A 37 -10.53 4.29 1.97
CA SER A 37 -11.64 5.19 1.63
C SER A 37 -11.33 6.67 1.90
N ALA A 38 -10.52 6.99 2.91
CA ALA A 38 -10.07 8.35 3.18
C ALA A 38 -9.04 8.82 2.14
N LEU A 39 -8.12 7.93 1.76
CA LEU A 39 -7.11 8.19 0.75
C LEU A 39 -7.70 8.34 -0.65
N GLU A 40 -8.64 7.49 -1.06
CA GLU A 40 -9.38 7.59 -2.34
C GLU A 40 -10.11 8.95 -2.45
N ARG A 41 -10.75 9.41 -1.35
CA ARG A 41 -11.44 10.71 -1.30
C ARG A 41 -10.51 11.91 -1.35
N SER A 42 -9.22 11.72 -1.04
CA SER A 42 -8.26 12.82 -1.05
C SER A 42 -7.77 13.20 -2.45
N ASP A 43 -8.09 12.42 -3.51
CA ASP A 43 -7.67 12.64 -4.92
C ASP A 43 -6.15 12.84 -5.12
N ASN A 44 -5.33 12.51 -4.11
CA ASN A 44 -3.95 13.02 -3.99
C ASN A 44 -2.86 12.01 -4.31
N LEU A 45 -3.07 10.71 -4.06
CA LEU A 45 -1.96 9.75 -4.03
C LEU A 45 -1.44 9.34 -5.42
N VAL A 46 -2.33 8.86 -6.29
CA VAL A 46 -1.90 8.25 -7.56
C VAL A 46 -1.83 9.27 -8.69
N ARG A 47 -2.60 10.36 -8.61
CA ARG A 47 -2.65 11.39 -9.66
C ARG A 47 -1.45 12.33 -9.66
N ARG A 48 -0.73 12.47 -8.54
CA ARG A 48 0.24 13.56 -8.41
C ARG A 48 1.66 13.21 -8.79
N GLN A 49 2.05 11.93 -8.83
CA GLN A 49 3.48 11.62 -8.84
C GLN A 49 3.86 10.39 -9.67
N PRO A 50 3.83 10.48 -11.01
CA PRO A 50 4.47 9.48 -11.86
C PRO A 50 5.94 9.25 -11.51
N GLU A 51 6.62 10.19 -10.86
CA GLU A 51 8.00 10.02 -10.39
C GLU A 51 8.19 8.87 -9.38
N TYR A 52 7.18 8.48 -8.60
CA TYR A 52 7.29 7.42 -7.59
C TYR A 52 6.68 6.08 -8.03
N ALA A 53 6.14 6.00 -9.25
CA ALA A 53 5.48 4.78 -9.72
C ALA A 53 6.41 3.55 -9.70
N GLU A 54 7.68 3.74 -10.07
CA GLU A 54 8.68 2.67 -10.05
C GLU A 54 9.02 2.21 -8.63
N GLU A 55 9.17 3.15 -7.69
CA GLU A 55 9.42 2.83 -6.28
C GLU A 55 8.26 2.06 -5.65
N ILE A 56 7.02 2.51 -5.89
CA ILE A 56 5.82 1.83 -5.40
C ILE A 56 5.73 0.40 -5.96
N LEU A 57 6.06 0.20 -7.23
CA LEU A 57 6.08 -1.13 -7.84
C LEU A 57 7.15 -2.04 -7.21
N GLN A 58 8.34 -1.50 -6.91
CA GLN A 58 9.40 -2.25 -6.23
C GLN A 58 8.99 -2.64 -4.80
N GLU A 59 8.35 -1.73 -4.06
CA GLU A 59 7.81 -1.98 -2.73
C GLU A 59 6.75 -3.09 -2.74
N HIS A 60 5.81 -3.03 -3.70
CA HIS A 60 4.79 -4.07 -3.89
C HIS A 60 5.40 -5.43 -4.26
N ASP A 61 6.39 -5.46 -5.14
CA ASP A 61 7.08 -6.70 -5.52
C ASP A 61 7.81 -7.32 -4.31
N ALA A 62 8.44 -6.51 -3.45
CA ALA A 62 9.08 -6.98 -2.22
C ALA A 62 8.07 -7.64 -1.27
N ILE A 63 6.90 -7.02 -1.06
CA ILE A 63 5.80 -7.58 -0.26
C ILE A 63 5.33 -8.91 -0.87
N LEU A 64 5.09 -8.93 -2.19
CA LEU A 64 4.58 -10.11 -2.89
C LEU A 64 5.57 -11.28 -2.84
N ARG A 65 6.88 -11.02 -2.97
CA ARG A 65 7.92 -12.05 -2.85
C ARG A 65 7.95 -12.66 -1.44
N ALA A 66 7.86 -11.83 -0.40
CA ALA A 66 7.83 -12.32 0.97
C ALA A 66 6.60 -13.21 1.24
N ILE A 67 5.43 -12.80 0.75
CA ILE A 67 4.20 -13.61 0.84
C ILE A 67 4.36 -14.94 0.10
N ARG A 68 4.91 -14.93 -1.13
CA ARG A 68 5.16 -16.15 -1.91
C ARG A 68 6.14 -17.12 -1.23
N GLN A 69 7.07 -16.59 -0.45
CA GLN A 69 8.02 -17.37 0.35
C GLN A 69 7.43 -17.83 1.70
N HIS A 70 6.16 -17.51 1.98
CA HIS A 70 5.51 -17.75 3.27
C HIS A 70 6.21 -17.10 4.47
N ASP A 71 6.99 -16.04 4.22
CA ASP A 71 7.73 -15.30 5.25
C ASP A 71 6.88 -14.12 5.75
N SER A 72 6.08 -14.41 6.78
CA SER A 72 5.13 -13.45 7.35
C SER A 72 5.81 -12.28 8.06
N GLU A 73 6.99 -12.51 8.64
CA GLU A 73 7.76 -11.45 9.30
C GLU A 73 8.29 -10.45 8.25
N ARG A 74 8.92 -10.96 7.19
CA ARG A 74 9.44 -10.13 6.11
C ARG A 74 8.33 -9.41 5.35
N ALA A 75 7.18 -10.06 5.14
CA ALA A 75 6.01 -9.41 4.53
C ALA A 75 5.50 -8.26 5.41
N SER A 76 5.47 -8.46 6.73
CA SER A 76 5.08 -7.42 7.68
C SER A 76 6.06 -6.25 7.70
N GLN A 77 7.37 -6.51 7.71
CA GLN A 77 8.40 -5.47 7.65
C GLN A 77 8.32 -4.67 6.34
N ALA A 78 8.18 -5.34 5.19
CA ALA A 78 8.04 -4.68 3.90
C ALA A 78 6.79 -3.80 3.83
N MET A 79 5.66 -4.27 4.36
CA MET A 79 4.42 -3.49 4.44
C MET A 79 4.56 -2.27 5.37
N ARG A 80 5.23 -2.40 6.51
CA ARG A 80 5.50 -1.26 7.40
C ARG A 80 6.33 -0.18 6.68
N GLN A 81 7.38 -0.59 5.97
CA GLN A 81 8.20 0.34 5.21
C GLN A 81 7.40 1.04 4.11
N HIS A 82 6.56 0.30 3.37
CA HIS A 82 5.65 0.87 2.37
C HIS A 82 4.76 1.96 2.98
N ILE A 83 4.09 1.69 4.11
CA ILE A 83 3.22 2.68 4.78
C ILE A 83 4.00 3.93 5.22
N LEU A 84 5.23 3.79 5.69
CA LEU A 84 6.08 4.94 6.04
C LEU A 84 6.45 5.77 4.80
N ASN A 85 6.80 5.11 3.70
CA ASN A 85 7.11 5.78 2.43
C ASN A 85 5.87 6.51 1.88
N GLU A 86 4.69 5.89 1.95
CA GLU A 86 3.42 6.54 1.60
C GLU A 86 3.14 7.77 2.50
N GLY A 87 3.43 7.68 3.80
CA GLY A 87 3.35 8.83 4.70
C GLY A 87 4.24 9.99 4.27
N ALA A 88 5.50 9.70 3.92
CA ALA A 88 6.43 10.70 3.42
C ALA A 88 5.95 11.32 2.09
N ARG A 89 5.47 10.51 1.15
CA ARG A 89 4.89 10.97 -0.13
C ARG A 89 3.69 11.89 0.08
N LEU A 90 2.91 11.65 1.14
CA LEU A 90 1.77 12.48 1.53
C LEU A 90 2.12 13.67 2.42
N ASN A 91 3.38 13.86 2.81
CA ASN A 91 3.80 14.81 3.85
C ASN A 91 3.06 14.64 5.19
N ILE A 92 2.80 13.38 5.58
CA ILE A 92 2.19 13.01 6.86
C ILE A 92 3.25 12.30 7.72
N ASP A 93 3.48 12.79 8.95
CA ASP A 93 4.32 12.10 9.96
C ASP A 93 3.56 10.87 10.50
N LEU A 94 3.65 9.75 9.78
CA LEU A 94 3.11 8.46 10.22
C LEU A 94 4.06 7.79 11.21
N ARG A 95 3.60 7.60 12.44
CA ARG A 95 4.31 6.82 13.46
C ARG A 95 3.65 5.46 13.62
N LEU A 96 4.35 4.42 13.17
CA LEU A 96 3.91 3.05 13.40
C LEU A 96 4.37 2.58 14.79
N PRO A 97 3.50 1.90 15.57
CA PRO A 97 3.90 1.32 16.84
C PRO A 97 5.00 0.27 16.61
N GLN A 98 6.06 0.31 17.42
CA GLN A 98 7.06 -0.75 17.47
C GLN A 98 6.42 -1.95 18.20
N VAL A 99 6.57 -3.14 17.62
CA VAL A 99 6.11 -4.41 18.22
C VAL A 99 7.11 -4.87 19.26
#